data_AF-A0A0L0T4L4-F1
#
_entry.id   AF-A0A0L0T4L4-F1
#
_cell.length_a   1.000
_cell.length_b   1.000
_cell.length_c   1.000
_cell.angle_alpha   90.00
_cell.angle_beta   90.00
_cell.angle_gamma   90.00
#
_symmetry.space_group_name_H-M   'P 1'
#
loop_
_entity.id
_entity.type
_entity.pdbx_description
1 polymer ?
#
loop_
_entity_poly.entity_id
_entity_poly.type
_entity_poly.pdbx_seq_one_letter_code
_entity_poly.pdbx_strand_id
1 'polypeptide(L)'
;MSDNAAYSVASDVWSLGISCLEVGSGKYPYPANRYDSIFAQLNAIVHETPPDLPHDRFGPEAIDFVRQCLQKDAKARPTYAELIVHPFILKYQDHADEIDMAGWVQGALEWRQAHADELHQLKNGGGTGAGSTGSNRFQK
;
A
#
# COMPACT_ATOMS: atom_id res chain seq x y z
N MET A 1 11.32 27.46 18.78
CA MET A 1 12.13 26.34 18.23
C MET A 1 11.36 25.03 18.47
N SER A 2 10.43 24.67 17.58
CA SER A 2 9.59 23.47 17.77
C SER A 2 9.31 22.68 16.47
N ASP A 3 9.74 23.20 15.32
CA ASP A 3 9.26 22.69 14.02
C ASP A 3 9.92 21.36 13.61
N ASN A 4 11.12 21.06 14.09
CA ASN A 4 11.87 19.88 13.63
C ASN A 4 11.27 18.55 14.14
N ALA A 5 10.78 18.52 15.38
CA ALA A 5 10.16 17.31 15.94
C ALA A 5 8.76 17.05 15.34
N ALA A 6 7.96 18.11 15.17
CA ALA A 6 6.65 18.02 14.53
C ALA A 6 6.76 17.59 13.07
N TYR A 7 7.78 18.10 12.34
CA TYR A 7 8.02 17.72 10.95
C TYR A 7 8.46 16.25 10.81
N SER A 8 9.29 15.75 11.74
CA SER A 8 9.70 14.33 11.74
C SER A 8 8.50 13.41 11.94
N VAL A 9 7.70 13.65 12.98
CA VAL A 9 6.51 12.83 13.29
C VAL A 9 5.52 12.84 12.13
N ALA A 10 5.20 14.01 11.58
CA ALA A 10 4.27 14.10 10.46
C ALA A 10 4.80 13.40 9.19
N SER A 11 6.13 13.40 8.97
CA SER A 11 6.76 12.72 7.85
C SER A 11 6.76 11.20 8.01
N ASP A 12 6.94 10.70 9.25
CA ASP A 12 6.84 9.28 9.57
C ASP A 12 5.40 8.77 9.35
N VAL A 13 4.39 9.55 9.76
CA VAL A 13 2.96 9.25 9.54
C VAL A 13 2.61 9.17 8.05
N TRP A 14 3.16 10.06 7.23
CA TRP A 14 3.01 9.95 5.77
C TRP A 14 3.61 8.65 5.23
N SER A 15 4.83 8.33 5.68
CA SER A 15 5.55 7.15 5.22
C SER A 15 4.80 5.86 5.61
N LEU A 16 4.21 5.83 6.81
CA LEU A 16 3.29 4.77 7.23
C LEU A 16 2.11 4.61 6.27
N GLY A 17 1.44 5.72 5.91
CA GLY A 17 0.33 5.70 4.96
C GLY A 17 0.71 5.11 3.60
N ILE A 18 1.90 5.48 3.08
CA ILE A 18 2.42 4.92 1.83
C ILE A 18 2.71 3.43 1.96
N SER A 19 3.34 2.99 3.05
CA SER A 19 3.60 1.56 3.30
C SER A 19 2.31 0.75 3.40
N CYS A 20 1.30 1.23 4.13
CA CYS A 20 0.00 0.57 4.21
C CYS A 20 -0.66 0.43 2.83
N LEU A 21 -0.59 1.48 2.02
CA LEU A 21 -1.15 1.45 0.67
C LEU A 21 -0.39 0.49 -0.25
N GLU A 22 0.95 0.48 -0.20
CA GLU A 22 1.78 -0.44 -0.97
C GLU A 22 1.50 -1.89 -0.59
N VAL A 23 1.46 -2.22 0.71
CA VAL A 23 1.15 -3.57 1.20
C VAL A 23 -0.26 -3.99 0.81
N GLY A 24 -1.25 -3.11 0.98
CA GLY A 24 -2.65 -3.42 0.65
C GLY A 24 -2.89 -3.56 -0.86
N SER A 25 -2.28 -2.70 -1.67
CA SER A 25 -2.48 -2.73 -3.12
C SER A 25 -1.55 -3.71 -3.85
N GLY A 26 -0.42 -4.09 -3.24
CA GLY A 26 0.64 -4.88 -3.85
C GLY A 26 1.51 -4.08 -4.83
N LYS A 27 1.35 -2.75 -4.91
CA LYS A 27 2.06 -1.90 -5.86
C LYS A 27 2.41 -0.55 -5.23
N TYR A 28 3.66 -0.12 -5.40
CA TYR A 28 4.07 1.21 -4.98
C TYR A 28 3.27 2.30 -5.74
N PRO A 29 2.65 3.27 -5.04
CA PRO A 29 1.76 4.26 -5.67
C PRO A 29 2.46 5.23 -6.62
N TYR A 30 3.77 5.41 -6.48
CA TYR A 30 4.56 6.35 -7.29
C TYR A 30 5.69 5.64 -8.06
N PRO A 31 5.40 4.74 -9.01
CA PRO A 31 6.45 3.95 -9.65
C PRO A 31 7.36 4.84 -10.53
N ALA A 32 8.68 4.57 -10.52
CA ALA A 32 9.67 5.40 -11.22
C ALA A 32 9.46 5.44 -12.75
N ASN A 33 8.83 4.43 -13.33
CA ASN A 33 8.51 4.39 -14.76
C ASN A 33 7.36 5.34 -15.18
N ARG A 34 6.63 5.92 -14.22
CA ARG A 34 5.57 6.90 -14.49
C ARG A 34 6.10 8.33 -14.57
N TYR A 35 7.29 8.60 -14.03
CA TYR A 35 7.83 9.95 -13.90
C TYR A 35 9.19 10.06 -14.59
N ASP A 36 9.34 11.08 -15.43
CA ASP A 36 10.58 11.30 -16.20
C ASP A 36 11.79 11.65 -15.32
N SER A 37 11.56 12.05 -14.07
CA SER A 37 12.59 12.34 -13.09
C SER A 37 12.10 12.21 -11.65
N ILE A 38 13.05 12.14 -10.70
CA ILE A 38 12.76 12.23 -9.27
C ILE A 38 12.03 13.53 -8.90
N PHE A 39 12.35 14.65 -9.58
CA PHE A 39 11.67 15.92 -9.34
C PHE A 39 10.21 15.87 -9.79
N ALA A 40 9.90 15.21 -10.92
CA ALA A 40 8.52 15.01 -11.37
C ALA A 40 7.74 14.12 -10.38
N GLN A 41 8.38 13.08 -9.83
CA GLN A 41 7.78 12.23 -8.80
C GLN A 41 7.52 13.01 -7.50
N LEU A 42 8.48 13.83 -7.04
CA LEU A 42 8.29 14.70 -5.87
C LEU A 42 7.20 15.73 -6.11
N ASN A 43 7.13 16.30 -7.32
CA ASN A 43 6.08 17.22 -7.72
C ASN A 43 4.70 16.56 -7.64
N ALA A 44 4.56 15.31 -8.10
CA ALA A 44 3.33 14.54 -7.94
C ALA A 44 2.99 14.30 -6.46
N ILE A 45 3.97 13.95 -5.63
CA ILE A 45 3.79 13.78 -4.17
C ILE A 45 3.31 15.08 -3.51
N VAL A 46 3.74 16.25 -3.97
CA VAL A 46 3.32 17.53 -3.39
C VAL A 46 1.96 18.00 -3.93
N HIS A 47 1.74 17.89 -5.23
CA HIS A 47 0.64 18.60 -5.92
C HIS A 47 -0.49 17.71 -6.43
N GLU A 48 -0.26 16.43 -6.72
CA GLU A 48 -1.35 15.53 -7.14
C GLU A 48 -2.17 15.06 -5.95
N THR A 49 -3.42 14.64 -6.20
CA THR A 49 -4.27 13.98 -5.20
C THR A 49 -3.52 12.80 -4.56
N PRO A 50 -3.52 12.67 -3.23
CA PRO A 50 -2.91 11.50 -2.58
C PRO A 50 -3.50 10.19 -3.11
N PRO A 51 -2.70 9.12 -3.19
CA PRO A 51 -3.19 7.80 -3.54
C PRO A 51 -4.14 7.31 -2.45
N ASP A 52 -5.08 6.45 -2.83
CA ASP A 52 -6.09 5.93 -1.92
C ASP A 52 -6.17 4.40 -2.03
N LEU A 53 -6.66 3.77 -0.97
CA LEU A 53 -6.92 2.33 -1.01
C LEU A 53 -8.11 2.02 -1.93
N PRO A 54 -8.09 0.88 -2.66
CA PRO A 54 -9.22 0.45 -3.48
C PRO A 54 -10.49 0.20 -2.65
N HIS A 55 -11.55 0.94 -2.95
CA HIS A 55 -12.81 0.96 -2.17
C HIS A 55 -13.59 -0.35 -2.26
N ASP A 56 -13.32 -1.15 -3.29
CA ASP A 56 -13.91 -2.46 -3.53
C ASP A 56 -13.26 -3.58 -2.70
N ARG A 57 -12.05 -3.36 -2.19
CA ARG A 57 -11.26 -4.38 -1.46
C ARG A 57 -11.07 -4.09 0.02
N PHE A 58 -11.18 -2.83 0.43
CA PHE A 58 -10.88 -2.40 1.79
C PHE A 58 -12.12 -1.83 2.49
N GLY A 59 -12.22 -2.09 3.80
CA GLY A 59 -13.27 -1.52 4.63
C GLY A 59 -13.11 0.00 4.80
N PRO A 60 -14.20 0.72 5.10
CA PRO A 60 -14.18 2.18 5.22
C PRO A 60 -13.21 2.68 6.29
N GLU A 61 -13.00 1.94 7.37
CA GLU A 61 -12.08 2.33 8.44
C GLU A 61 -10.62 2.26 8.00
N ALA A 62 -10.24 1.26 7.19
CA ALA A 62 -8.88 1.13 6.67
C ALA A 62 -8.58 2.23 5.63
N ILE A 63 -9.56 2.53 4.77
CA ILE A 63 -9.49 3.62 3.79
C ILE A 63 -9.32 4.96 4.53
N ASP A 64 -10.13 5.21 5.55
CA ASP A 64 -10.05 6.45 6.34
C ASP A 64 -8.70 6.58 7.06
N PHE A 65 -8.19 5.50 7.67
CA PHE A 65 -6.88 5.49 8.32
C PHE A 65 -5.76 5.92 7.37
N VAL A 66 -5.70 5.32 6.16
CA VAL A 66 -4.69 5.68 5.16
C VAL A 66 -4.87 7.12 4.67
N ARG A 67 -6.11 7.59 4.47
CA ARG A 67 -6.39 8.97 4.09
C ARG A 67 -5.96 9.99 5.13
N GLN A 68 -6.11 9.69 6.42
CA GLN A 68 -5.63 10.56 7.50
C GLN A 68 -4.09 10.60 7.53
N CYS A 69 -3.42 9.48 7.31
CA CYS A 69 -1.96 9.45 7.19
C CYS A 69 -1.43 10.25 5.99
N LEU A 70 -2.17 10.26 4.87
CA LEU A 70 -1.77 10.87 3.61
C LEU A 70 -2.31 12.31 3.41
N GLN A 71 -2.63 13.02 4.49
CA GLN A 71 -2.96 14.45 4.41
C GLN A 71 -1.76 15.24 3.88
N LYS A 72 -2.00 16.16 2.93
CA LYS A 72 -0.93 16.99 2.36
C LYS A 72 -0.38 17.98 3.39
N ASP A 73 -1.28 18.61 4.14
CA ASP A 73 -0.88 19.46 5.27
C ASP A 73 -0.33 18.58 6.39
N ALA A 74 0.96 18.72 6.67
CA ALA A 74 1.64 18.00 7.75
C ALA A 74 1.00 18.27 9.12
N LYS A 75 0.39 19.44 9.33
CA LYS A 75 -0.29 19.79 10.59
C LYS A 75 -1.67 19.17 10.73
N ALA A 76 -2.27 18.75 9.62
CA ALA A 76 -3.56 18.05 9.60
C ALA A 76 -3.40 16.54 9.77
N ARG A 77 -2.17 16.01 9.72
CA ARG A 77 -1.90 14.60 9.97
C ARG A 77 -2.08 14.29 11.47
N PRO A 78 -2.68 13.15 11.81
CA PRO A 78 -2.81 12.73 13.19
C PRO A 78 -1.45 12.43 13.82
N THR A 79 -1.35 12.67 15.11
CA THR A 79 -0.26 12.21 15.97
C THR A 79 -0.35 10.70 16.22
N TYR A 80 0.72 10.10 16.75
CA TYR A 80 0.70 8.68 17.14
C TYR A 80 -0.38 8.35 18.17
N ALA A 81 -0.65 9.29 19.09
CA ALA A 81 -1.70 9.13 20.10
C ALA A 81 -3.10 9.10 19.49
N GLU A 82 -3.33 9.85 18.41
CA GLU A 82 -4.59 9.84 17.67
C GLU A 82 -4.71 8.58 16.78
N LEU A 83 -3.60 8.15 16.15
CA LEU A 83 -3.58 6.95 15.31
C LEU A 83 -3.86 5.67 16.10
N ILE A 84 -3.33 5.53 17.32
CA ILE A 84 -3.50 4.28 18.09
C ILE A 84 -4.94 4.06 18.56
N VAL A 85 -5.72 5.14 18.70
CA VAL A 85 -7.16 5.09 19.04
C VAL A 85 -8.06 5.19 17.81
N HIS A 86 -7.50 5.14 16.60
CA HIS A 86 -8.28 5.19 15.38
C HIS A 86 -9.19 3.96 15.25
N PRO A 87 -10.44 4.08 14.75
CA PRO A 87 -11.37 2.95 14.62
C PRO A 87 -10.79 1.72 13.90
N PHE A 88 -9.95 1.94 12.88
CA PHE A 88 -9.23 0.85 12.20
C PHE A 88 -8.35 0.02 13.15
N ILE A 89 -7.59 0.67 14.04
CA ILE A 89 -6.69 -0.02 14.96
C ILE A 89 -7.50 -0.71 16.07
N LEU A 90 -8.45 0.01 16.67
CA LEU A 90 -9.28 -0.52 17.75
C LEU A 90 -10.09 -1.75 17.31
N LYS A 91 -10.55 -1.77 16.05
CA LYS A 91 -11.29 -2.91 15.48
C LYS A 91 -10.52 -4.23 15.51
N TYR A 92 -9.19 -4.19 15.51
CA TYR A 92 -8.35 -5.40 15.50
C TYR A 92 -7.49 -5.55 16.76
N GLN A 93 -7.56 -4.61 17.70
CA GLN A 93 -6.73 -4.59 18.91
C GLN A 93 -6.91 -5.84 19.76
N ASP A 94 -8.16 -6.27 19.97
CA ASP A 94 -8.48 -7.43 20.81
C ASP A 94 -8.51 -8.75 20.01
N HIS A 95 -8.28 -8.69 18.70
CA HIS A 95 -8.30 -9.85 17.80
C HIS A 95 -6.89 -10.33 17.44
N ALA A 96 -5.84 -9.80 18.09
CA ALA A 96 -4.46 -10.14 17.78
C ALA A 96 -4.19 -11.65 17.93
N ASP A 97 -4.80 -12.31 18.92
CA ASP A 97 -4.66 -13.75 19.17
C ASP A 97 -5.44 -14.62 18.16
N GLU A 98 -6.38 -14.03 17.41
CA GLU A 98 -7.14 -14.72 16.36
C GLU A 98 -6.41 -14.73 15.01
N ILE A 99 -5.41 -13.86 14.83
CA ILE A 99 -4.68 -13.68 13.57
C ILE A 99 -3.34 -14.41 13.65
N ASP A 100 -3.27 -15.61 13.07
CA ASP A 100 -2.03 -16.37 12.92
C ASP A 100 -1.13 -15.78 11.81
N MET A 101 -0.45 -14.68 12.14
CA MET A 101 0.52 -14.05 11.24
C MET A 101 1.69 -14.97 10.91
N ALA A 102 2.13 -15.82 11.85
CA ALA A 102 3.26 -16.71 11.64
C ALA A 102 2.94 -17.80 10.61
N GLY A 103 1.79 -18.47 10.77
CA GLY A 103 1.29 -19.46 9.82
C GLY A 103 0.99 -18.84 8.46
N TRP A 104 0.41 -17.63 8.43
CA TRP A 104 0.19 -16.90 7.17
C TRP A 104 1.51 -16.61 6.43
N VAL A 105 2.53 -16.09 7.13
CA VAL A 105 3.84 -15.83 6.53
C VAL A 105 4.48 -17.13 6.05
N GLN A 106 4.44 -18.20 6.86
CA GLN A 106 4.99 -19.49 6.47
C GLN A 106 4.34 -20.01 5.18
N GLY A 107 3.00 -20.04 5.12
CA GLY A 107 2.27 -20.47 3.91
C GLY A 107 2.58 -19.61 2.69
N ALA A 108 2.73 -18.29 2.86
CA ALA A 108 3.12 -17.39 1.78
C ALA A 108 4.54 -17.67 1.25
N LEU A 109 5.49 -17.98 2.14
CA LEU A 109 6.86 -18.32 1.77
C LEU A 109 6.93 -19.66 1.02
N GLU A 110 6.21 -20.68 1.51
CA GLU A 110 6.10 -21.99 0.88
C GLU A 110 5.46 -21.89 -0.52
N TRP A 111 4.35 -21.16 -0.62
CA TRP A 111 3.69 -20.88 -1.90
C TRP A 111 4.65 -20.22 -2.89
N ARG A 112 5.39 -19.19 -2.45
CA ARG A 112 6.35 -18.49 -3.31
C ARG A 112 7.48 -19.41 -3.78
N GLN A 113 7.95 -20.33 -2.94
CA GLN A 113 8.99 -21.28 -3.31
C GLN A 113 8.49 -22.30 -4.34
N ALA A 114 7.26 -22.81 -4.16
CA ALA A 114 6.64 -23.76 -5.07
C ALA A 114 6.35 -23.17 -6.47
N HIS A 115 6.07 -21.86 -6.53
CA HIS A 115 5.74 -21.16 -7.78
C HIS A 115 6.89 -20.27 -8.30
N ALA A 116 8.13 -20.52 -7.85
CA ALA A 116 9.28 -19.68 -8.19
C ALA A 116 9.54 -19.61 -9.71
N ASP A 117 9.40 -20.73 -10.41
CA ASP A 117 9.61 -20.82 -11.86
C ASP A 117 8.51 -20.09 -12.65
N GLU A 118 7.25 -20.22 -12.23
CA GLU A 118 6.12 -19.51 -12.84
C GLU A 118 6.26 -17.99 -12.65
N LEU A 119 6.62 -17.54 -11.45
CA LEU A 119 6.88 -16.14 -11.15
C LEU A 119 8.07 -15.59 -11.95
N HIS A 120 9.10 -16.40 -12.19
CA HIS A 120 10.24 -16.01 -13.00
C HIS A 120 9.85 -15.84 -14.48
N GLN A 121 9.00 -16.71 -15.01
CA GLN A 121 8.47 -16.60 -16.37
C GLN A 121 7.56 -15.38 -16.53
N LEU A 122 6.69 -15.08 -15.56
CA LEU A 122 5.82 -13.90 -15.58
C LEU A 122 6.61 -12.58 -15.55
N LYS A 123 7.71 -12.52 -14.80
CA LYS A 123 8.58 -11.33 -14.72
C LYS A 123 9.38 -11.11 -16.01
N ASN A 124 9.76 -12.18 -16.72
CA ASN A 124 10.59 -12.10 -17.92
C ASN A 124 9.79 -12.09 -19.23
N GLY A 125 8.50 -12.46 -19.22
CA GLY A 125 7.64 -12.59 -20.40
C GLY A 125 6.90 -11.31 -20.85
N GLY A 126 7.09 -10.17 -20.19
CA GLY A 126 6.34 -8.93 -20.44
C GLY A 126 6.76 -8.13 -21.69
N GLY A 127 7.35 -8.76 -22.71
CA GLY A 127 7.99 -8.05 -23.82
C GLY A 127 7.97 -8.74 -25.16
N THR A 128 6.82 -9.15 -25.69
CA THR A 128 6.62 -9.32 -27.14
C THR A 128 5.13 -9.24 -27.54
N GLY A 129 4.80 -8.27 -28.39
CA GLY A 129 3.98 -8.47 -29.60
C GLY A 129 2.47 -8.69 -29.47
N ALA A 130 1.73 -7.73 -30.03
CA ALA A 130 0.34 -7.86 -30.45
C ALA A 130 0.07 -9.13 -31.29
N GLY A 131 -1.11 -9.75 -31.11
CA GLY A 131 -1.64 -10.70 -32.09
C GLY A 131 -2.60 -11.77 -31.57
N SER A 132 -3.89 -11.47 -31.67
CA SER A 132 -4.97 -12.41 -32.04
C SER A 132 -5.47 -13.49 -31.03
N THR A 133 -6.74 -13.32 -30.68
CA THR A 133 -7.83 -14.32 -30.79
C THR A 133 -7.80 -15.58 -29.90
N GLY A 134 -8.80 -15.69 -29.03
CA GLY A 134 -9.57 -16.94 -28.92
C GLY A 134 -9.89 -17.49 -27.53
N SER A 135 -11.19 -17.48 -27.22
CA SER A 135 -11.93 -18.51 -26.46
C SER A 135 -11.88 -18.54 -24.92
N ASN A 136 -13.02 -18.07 -24.37
CA ASN A 136 -13.69 -18.48 -23.14
C ASN A 136 -13.36 -19.91 -22.69
N ARG A 137 -12.93 -20.05 -21.43
CA ARG A 137 -13.14 -21.27 -20.63
C ARG A 137 -12.93 -21.02 -19.13
N PHE A 138 -13.98 -20.63 -18.40
CA PHE A 138 -14.16 -21.01 -16.99
C PHE A 138 -15.66 -21.07 -16.66
N GLN A 139 -16.20 -22.27 -16.82
CA GLN A 139 -17.35 -22.76 -16.06
C GLN A 139 -16.96 -24.16 -15.56
N LYS A 140 -16.75 -24.28 -14.25
CA LYS A 140 -17.30 -25.32 -13.38
C LYS A 140 -16.93 -25.00 -11.94
#